data_AF-A0A0L8MES1-F1
#
_entry.id   AF-A0A0L8MES1-F1
#
_cell.length_a   1.000
_cell.length_b   1.000
_cell.length_c   1.000
_cell.angle_alpha   90.00
_cell.angle_beta   90.00
_cell.angle_gamma   90.00
#
_symmetry.space_group_name_H-M   'P 1'
#
loop_
_entity.id
_entity.type
_entity.pdbx_description
1 polymer ?
#
loop_
_entity_poly.entity_id
_entity_poly.type
_entity_poly.pdbx_seq_one_letter_code
_entity_poly.pdbx_strand_id
1 'polypeptide(L)'
;ALLPDREDRHPLGCHNPRIADEVVFDRLIQVLVFGCGHERAADEQCSATTLRRRRDEWIRLGVMEDLRLLVLSAYDRMIGLDLDRIVADGCITKAPSGG
;
A
#
# COMPACT_ATOMS: atom_id res chain seq x y z
N ALA A 1 8.54 -10.86 -8.95
CA ALA A 1 8.24 -10.24 -7.64
C ALA A 1 7.88 -8.78 -7.89
N LEU A 2 6.91 -8.21 -7.16
CA LEU A 2 6.51 -6.79 -7.31
C LEU A 2 7.53 -5.81 -6.74
N LEU A 3 8.40 -6.31 -5.86
CA LEU A 3 9.49 -5.54 -5.30
C LEU A 3 10.71 -5.67 -6.22
N PRO A 4 11.32 -4.55 -6.66
CA PRO A 4 12.44 -4.60 -7.56
C PRO A 4 13.64 -5.27 -6.90
N ASP A 5 14.32 -6.12 -7.66
CA ASP A 5 15.57 -6.73 -7.25
C ASP A 5 16.63 -5.63 -7.11
N ARG A 6 17.39 -5.64 -6.01
CA ARG A 6 18.29 -4.52 -5.69
C ARG A 6 19.71 -4.97 -5.45
N GLU A 7 20.59 -4.46 -6.31
CA GLU A 7 22.03 -4.63 -6.15
C GLU A 7 22.58 -3.65 -5.13
N ASP A 8 23.13 -4.18 -4.04
CA ASP A 8 23.96 -3.41 -3.13
C ASP A 8 25.37 -3.29 -3.73
N ARG A 9 25.71 -2.09 -4.20
CA ARG A 9 27.00 -1.81 -4.85
C ARG A 9 28.04 -1.23 -3.88
N HIS A 10 27.81 -1.29 -2.57
CA HIS A 10 28.73 -0.64 -1.63
C HIS A 10 30.04 -1.44 -1.45
N PRO A 11 31.22 -0.87 -1.80
CA PRO A 11 32.47 -1.63 -1.92
C PRO A 11 32.95 -2.28 -0.62
N LEU A 12 32.64 -1.66 0.53
CA LEU A 12 33.12 -2.11 1.84
C LEU A 12 32.05 -2.87 2.64
N GLY A 13 30.78 -2.85 2.22
CA GLY A 13 29.68 -3.44 3.00
C GLY A 13 29.45 -2.89 4.43
N CYS A 14 30.22 -1.90 4.89
CA CYS A 14 30.17 -1.41 6.28
C CYS A 14 29.01 -0.45 6.61
N HIS A 15 27.93 -0.44 5.83
CA HIS A 15 26.77 0.43 6.10
C HIS A 15 25.65 -0.36 6.77
N ASN A 16 24.75 0.36 7.45
CA ASN A 16 23.56 -0.25 8.01
C ASN A 16 22.72 -0.86 6.86
N PRO A 17 22.53 -2.18 6.83
CA PRO A 17 21.82 -2.83 5.73
C PRO A 17 20.40 -2.28 5.60
N ARG A 18 19.92 -2.25 4.36
CA ARG A 18 18.55 -1.84 4.07
C ARG A 18 17.58 -2.81 4.76
N ILE A 19 16.64 -2.27 5.53
CA ILE A 19 15.55 -3.06 6.12
C ILE A 19 14.79 -3.78 5.01
N ALA A 20 14.52 -5.07 5.25
CA ALA A 20 13.82 -5.96 4.33
C ALA A 20 12.48 -5.37 3.91
N ASP A 21 12.14 -5.51 2.62
CA ASP A 21 10.91 -4.93 2.07
C ASP A 21 9.65 -5.49 2.75
N GLU A 22 9.65 -6.77 3.13
CA GLU A 22 8.55 -7.42 3.86
C GLU A 22 8.25 -6.77 5.22
N VAL A 23 9.30 -6.40 5.96
CA VAL A 23 9.19 -5.72 7.26
C VAL A 23 8.51 -4.38 7.05
N VAL A 24 8.98 -3.61 6.06
CA VAL A 24 8.41 -2.29 5.76
C VAL A 24 6.98 -2.39 5.24
N PHE A 25 6.71 -3.39 4.38
CA PHE A 25 5.39 -3.65 3.83
C PHE A 25 4.36 -3.94 4.93
N ASP A 26 4.71 -4.81 5.89
CA ASP A 26 3.83 -5.14 7.01
C ASP A 26 3.41 -3.89 7.82
N ARG A 27 4.36 -3.01 8.15
CA ARG A 27 4.03 -1.75 8.86
C ARG A 27 3.19 -0.81 7.99
N LEU A 28 3.40 -0.78 6.68
CA LEU A 28 2.55 0.01 5.77
C LEU A 28 1.11 -0.53 5.72
N ILE A 29 0.93 -1.86 5.75
CA ILE A 29 -0.40 -2.47 5.89
C ILE A 29 -1.04 -2.08 7.22
N GLN A 30 -0.30 -2.11 8.34
CA GLN A 30 -0.81 -1.66 9.64
C GLN A 30 -1.28 -0.19 9.60
N VAL A 31 -0.51 0.71 8.97
CA VAL A 31 -0.91 2.11 8.74
C VAL A 31 -2.26 2.18 8.00
N LEU A 32 -2.42 1.39 6.94
CA LEU A 32 -3.65 1.39 6.13
C LEU A 32 -4.85 0.79 6.88
N VAL A 33 -4.66 -0.34 7.56
CA VAL A 33 -5.73 -1.08 8.26
C VAL A 33 -6.19 -0.32 9.51
N PHE A 34 -5.25 0.24 10.29
CA PHE A 34 -5.59 0.94 11.53
C PHE A 34 -5.83 2.44 11.34
N GLY A 35 -5.55 2.99 10.16
CA GLY A 35 -5.67 4.43 9.89
C GLY A 35 -4.72 5.28 10.75
N CYS A 36 -3.58 4.72 11.16
CA CYS A 36 -2.64 5.38 12.06
C CYS A 36 -1.49 6.06 11.32
N GLY A 37 -0.86 7.05 11.95
CA GLY A 37 0.35 7.67 11.38
C GLY A 37 1.56 6.73 11.43
N HIS A 38 2.52 6.94 10.52
CA HIS A 38 3.77 6.15 10.44
C HIS A 38 4.56 6.10 11.76
N GLU A 39 4.43 7.09 12.65
CA GLU A 39 5.11 7.07 13.95
C GLU A 39 4.53 6.02 14.90
N ARG A 40 3.24 5.74 14.79
CA ARG A 40 2.58 4.70 15.60
C ARG A 40 2.85 3.30 15.06
N ALA A 41 3.09 3.18 13.76
CA ALA A 41 3.48 1.92 13.12
C ALA A 41 4.99 1.67 13.13
N ALA A 42 5.79 2.67 13.49
CA ALA A 42 7.24 2.52 13.61
C ALA A 42 7.59 1.74 14.89
N ASP A 43 8.67 0.99 14.80
CA ASP A 43 9.20 0.16 15.89
C ASP A 43 10.73 0.12 15.85
N GLU A 44 11.33 -0.75 16.66
CA GLU A 44 12.79 -0.95 16.72
C GLU A 44 13.38 -1.44 15.38
N GLN A 45 12.58 -2.11 14.54
CA GLN A 45 13.02 -2.66 13.27
C GLN A 45 12.86 -1.66 12.12
N CYS A 46 11.86 -0.78 12.17
CA CYS A 46 11.56 0.16 11.10
C CYS A 46 11.13 1.53 11.63
N SER A 47 11.96 2.55 11.37
CA SER A 47 11.64 3.92 11.72
C SER A 47 10.59 4.54 10.79
N ALA A 48 9.83 5.51 11.29
CA ALA A 48 8.83 6.26 10.52
C ALA A 48 9.42 6.92 9.27
N THR A 49 10.67 7.38 9.35
CA THR A 49 11.39 7.96 8.20
C THR A 49 11.70 6.91 7.13
N THR A 50 12.04 5.68 7.54
CA THR A 50 12.24 4.57 6.60
C THR A 50 10.93 4.20 5.90
N LEU A 51 9.83 4.12 6.65
CA LEU A 51 8.50 3.83 6.11
C LEU A 51 8.11 4.83 5.02
N ARG A 52 8.20 6.14 5.32
CA ARG A 52 7.91 7.20 4.36
C ARG A 52 8.81 7.12 3.12
N ARG A 53 10.12 6.96 3.32
CA ARG A 53 11.08 6.86 2.21
C ARG A 53 10.77 5.68 1.29
N ARG A 54 10.46 4.51 1.87
CA ARG A 54 10.16 3.30 1.09
C ARG A 54 8.83 3.41 0.36
N ARG A 55 7.81 3.98 1.02
CA ARG A 55 6.53 4.28 0.38
C ARG A 55 6.73 5.19 -0.84
N ASP A 56 7.46 6.29 -0.70
CA ASP A 56 7.67 7.22 -1.82
C ASP A 56 8.48 6.57 -2.95
N GLU A 57 9.44 5.72 -2.61
CA GLU A 57 10.17 4.91 -3.58
C GLU A 57 9.24 3.96 -4.36
N TRP A 58 8.39 3.22 -3.66
CA TRP A 58 7.44 2.28 -4.26
C TRP A 58 6.32 2.96 -5.05
N ILE A 59 5.89 4.16 -4.63
CA ILE A 59 4.98 4.99 -5.43
C ILE A 59 5.64 5.37 -6.75
N ARG A 60 6.89 5.85 -6.73
CA ARG A 60 7.62 6.22 -7.96
C ARG A 60 7.83 5.03 -8.90
N LEU A 61 7.93 3.82 -8.34
CA LEU A 61 8.13 2.59 -9.10
C LEU A 61 6.81 1.94 -9.56
N GLY A 62 5.64 2.49 -9.21
CA GLY A 62 4.34 1.92 -9.57
C GLY A 62 3.89 0.74 -8.71
N VAL A 63 4.65 0.32 -7.70
CA VAL A 63 4.32 -0.85 -6.86
C VAL A 63 2.98 -0.65 -6.12
N MET A 64 2.67 0.58 -5.70
CA MET A 64 1.39 0.89 -5.04
C MET A 64 0.20 0.86 -6.00
N GLU A 65 0.42 1.15 -7.28
CA GLU A 65 -0.57 1.03 -8.35
C GLU A 65 -0.90 -0.44 -8.58
N ASP A 66 0.13 -1.27 -8.79
CA ASP A 66 -0.01 -2.71 -9.00
C ASP A 66 -0.69 -3.39 -7.80
N LEU A 67 -0.30 -3.02 -6.58
CA LEU A 67 -0.94 -3.50 -5.36
C LEU A 67 -2.44 -3.18 -5.35
N ARG A 68 -2.82 -1.95 -5.71
CA ARG A 68 -4.24 -1.55 -5.73
C ARG A 68 -5.03 -2.40 -6.71
N LEU A 69 -4.51 -2.60 -7.93
CA LEU A 69 -5.18 -3.40 -8.95
C LEU A 69 -5.30 -4.87 -8.52
N LEU A 70 -4.26 -5.43 -7.91
CA LEU A 70 -4.29 -6.79 -7.38
C LEU A 70 -5.32 -6.96 -6.26
N VAL A 71 -5.38 -6.02 -5.33
CA VAL A 71 -6.37 -6.03 -4.24
C VAL A 71 -7.78 -5.89 -4.81
N LEU A 72 -8.03 -4.94 -5.72
CA LEU A 72 -9.34 -4.79 -6.36
C LEU A 72 -9.78 -6.07 -7.08
N SER A 73 -8.88 -6.70 -7.84
CA SER A 73 -9.17 -7.97 -8.53
C SER A 73 -9.45 -9.11 -7.53
N ALA A 74 -8.70 -9.18 -6.43
CA ALA A 74 -8.94 -10.16 -5.39
C ALA A 74 -10.31 -9.95 -4.72
N TYR A 75 -10.66 -8.71 -4.39
CA TYR A 75 -11.95 -8.37 -3.80
C TYR A 75 -13.11 -8.64 -4.75
N ASP A 76 -12.98 -8.27 -6.02
CA ASP A 76 -13.99 -8.58 -7.04
C ASP A 76 -14.21 -10.09 -7.16
N ARG A 77 -13.13 -10.89 -7.15
CA ARG A 77 -13.23 -12.35 -7.15
C ARG A 77 -13.89 -12.92 -5.89
N MET A 78 -13.63 -12.34 -4.73
CA MET A 78 -14.10 -12.85 -3.44
C MET A 78 -15.54 -12.43 -3.13
N ILE A 79 -15.93 -11.22 -3.50
CA ILE A 79 -17.17 -10.58 -3.06
C ILE A 79 -18.12 -10.30 -4.25
N GLY A 80 -17.60 -10.22 -5.47
CA GLY A 80 -18.37 -9.85 -6.67
C GLY A 80 -18.67 -8.36 -6.69
N LEU A 81 -17.65 -7.54 -6.96
CA LEU A 81 -17.79 -6.07 -6.95
C LEU A 81 -18.43 -5.53 -8.25
N ASP A 82 -18.47 -6.32 -9.33
CA ASP A 82 -19.04 -5.96 -10.65
C ASP A 82 -18.54 -4.59 -11.12
N LEU A 83 -17.21 -4.43 -11.11
CA LEU A 83 -16.55 -3.17 -11.43
C LEU A 83 -16.77 -2.72 -12.89
N ASP A 84 -17.25 -3.61 -13.76
CA ASP A 84 -17.53 -3.34 -15.18
C ASP A 84 -18.77 -2.44 -15.38
N ARG A 85 -19.68 -2.38 -14.39
CA ARG A 85 -20.93 -1.61 -14.46
C ARG A 85 -21.15 -0.75 -13.22
N ILE A 86 -20.24 0.19 -12.97
CA ILE A 86 -20.39 1.18 -11.90
C ILE A 86 -20.96 2.50 -12.42
N VAL A 87 -21.98 3.02 -11.72
CA VAL A 87 -22.47 4.39 -11.89
C VAL A 87 -21.45 5.35 -11.27
N ALA A 88 -20.70 6.08 -12.10
CA ALA A 88 -19.62 6.97 -11.66
C ALA A 88 -20.08 8.16 -10.79
N ASP A 89 -21.37 8.50 -10.84
CA ASP A 89 -21.99 9.61 -10.11
C ASP A 89 -22.08 9.36 -8.59
N GLY A 90 -22.18 8.10 -8.14
CA GLY A 90 -22.30 7.78 -6.70
C GLY A 90 -23.57 8.34 -6.04
N CYS A 91 -24.43 9.06 -6.77
CA CYS A 91 -25.69 9.56 -6.27
C CYS A 91 -26.73 8.43 -6.21
N ILE A 92 -26.81 7.78 -5.05
CA ILE A 92 -28.01 7.03 -4.66
C ILE A 92 -29.03 8.06 -4.18
N THR A 93 -29.72 8.73 -5.12
CA THR A 93 -30.88 9.54 -4.76
C THR A 93 -31.95 8.58 -4.22
N LYS A 94 -32.07 8.52 -2.88
CA LYS A 94 -33.35 8.14 -2.28
C LYS A 94 -34.32 9.23 -2.72
N ALA A 95 -35.34 8.85 -3.48
CA ALA A 95 -36.45 9.75 -3.74
C ALA A 95 -36.89 10.37 -2.39
N PRO A 96 -37.01 11.71 -2.28
CA PRO A 96 -37.64 12.30 -1.11
C PRO A 96 -39.01 11.61 -1.02
N SER A 97 -39.22 10.88 0.06
CA SER A 97 -40.43 10.12 0.31
C SER A 97 -41.66 11.00 0.05
N GLY A 98 -42.31 10.78 -1.07
CA GLY A 98 -43.58 11.38 -1.48
C GLY A 98 -44.50 10.25 -1.88
N GLY A 99 -45.19 9.69 -0.87
CA GLY A 99 -46.13 8.58 -0.96
C GLY A 99 -46.38 7.99 0.41
#